data_AF-A0A679HS18-F1
#
_entry.id   AF-A0A679HS18-F1
#
_cell.length_a   1.000
_cell.length_b   1.000
_cell.length_c   1.000
_cell.angle_alpha   90.00
_cell.angle_beta   90.00
_cell.angle_gamma   90.00
#
_symmetry.space_group_name_H-M   'P 1'
#
loop_
_entity.id
_entity.type
_entity.pdbx_description
1 polymer ?
#
loop_
_entity_poly.entity_id
_entity_poly.type
_entity_poly.pdbx_seq_one_letter_code
_entity_poly.pdbx_strand_id
1 'polypeptide(L)'
;MMLLLTQQAYADDWGCQVMLCMSNPAGPMAVAECVPPMQRLYDAMSRKGFQWPTCDLAGKPDTPKPFKLDARPQVPGNLAPQTTGQ
;
A
#
# COMPACT_ATOMS: atom_id res chain seq x y z
N MET A 1 5.20 3.00 36.62
CA MET A 1 3.91 2.80 35.95
C MET A 1 3.99 3.50 34.59
N MET A 2 4.24 2.77 33.50
CA MET A 2 4.20 3.31 32.15
C MET A 2 2.81 3.07 31.58
N LEU A 3 2.08 4.14 31.28
CA LEU A 3 0.79 4.09 30.60
C LEU A 3 1.06 3.77 29.12
N LEU A 4 0.84 2.53 28.72
CA LEU A 4 0.77 2.14 27.31
C LEU A 4 -0.53 2.71 26.73
N LEU A 5 -0.45 3.89 26.13
CA LEU A 5 -1.51 4.43 25.29
C LEU A 5 -1.58 3.56 24.04
N THR A 6 -2.49 2.59 24.01
CA THR A 6 -2.83 1.84 22.80
C THR A 6 -3.54 2.78 21.83
N GLN A 7 -2.77 3.44 20.96
CA GLN A 7 -3.33 4.18 19.84
C GLN A 7 -3.95 3.17 18.86
N GLN A 8 -5.28 3.10 18.84
CA GLN A 8 -5.98 2.42 17.75
C GLN A 8 -5.72 3.21 16.47
N ALA A 9 -4.92 2.64 15.56
CA ALA A 9 -4.74 3.18 14.24
C ALA A 9 -6.07 3.04 13.48
N TYR A 10 -6.78 4.15 13.31
CA TYR A 10 -8.00 4.20 12.51
C TYR A 10 -7.58 4.32 11.04
N ALA A 11 -7.42 3.17 10.38
CA ALA A 11 -7.21 3.14 8.95
C ALA A 11 -8.57 3.20 8.24
N ASP A 12 -8.77 4.21 7.40
CA ASP A 12 -9.87 4.20 6.43
C ASP A 12 -9.51 3.31 5.23
N ASP A 13 -10.51 2.88 4.46
CA ASP A 13 -10.29 2.02 3.28
C ASP A 13 -9.49 2.72 2.16
N TRP A 14 -9.31 4.04 2.26
CA TRP A 14 -8.61 4.83 1.25
C TRP A 14 -7.16 4.38 1.06
N GLY A 15 -6.45 4.02 2.14
CA GLY A 15 -5.09 3.47 2.03
C GLY A 15 -5.04 2.18 1.21
N CYS A 16 -6.01 1.28 1.43
CA CYS A 16 -6.15 0.03 0.67
C CYS A 16 -6.46 0.30 -0.81
N GLN A 17 -7.34 1.25 -1.10
CA GLN A 17 -7.67 1.66 -2.47
C GLN A 17 -6.44 2.18 -3.20
N VAL A 18 -5.64 3.05 -2.58
CA VAL A 18 -4.40 3.57 -3.16
C VAL A 18 -3.41 2.44 -3.47
N MET A 19 -3.17 1.54 -2.51
CA MET A 19 -2.24 0.42 -2.70
C MET A 19 -2.67 -0.52 -3.83
N LEU A 20 -3.97 -0.80 -3.94
CA LEU A 20 -4.52 -1.58 -5.03
C LEU A 20 -4.33 -0.89 -6.38
N CYS A 21 -4.64 0.42 -6.46
CA CYS A 21 -4.51 1.20 -7.68
C CYS A 21 -3.05 1.32 -8.15
N MET A 22 -2.10 1.55 -7.23
CA MET A 22 -0.66 1.59 -7.55
C MET A 22 -0.13 0.25 -8.09
N SER A 23 -0.80 -0.86 -7.79
CA SER A 23 -0.43 -2.19 -8.28
C SER A 23 -0.90 -2.46 -9.71
N ASN A 24 -1.65 -1.55 -10.34
CA ASN A 24 -2.09 -1.69 -11.72
C ASN A 24 -0.91 -1.48 -12.70
N PRO A 25 -0.53 -2.50 -13.49
CA PRO A 25 0.61 -2.41 -14.40
C PRO A 25 0.41 -1.41 -15.56
N ALA A 26 -0.82 -1.06 -15.90
CA ALA A 26 -1.12 -0.02 -16.89
C ALA A 26 -0.99 1.40 -16.32
N GLY A 27 -0.79 1.53 -15.01
CA GLY A 27 -0.61 2.79 -14.29
C GLY A 27 -1.67 3.01 -13.21
N PRO A 28 -1.37 3.86 -12.20
CA PRO A 28 -2.20 4.02 -11.01
C PRO A 28 -3.59 4.61 -11.27
N MET A 29 -3.81 5.25 -12.42
CA MET A 29 -5.09 5.85 -12.82
C MET A 29 -5.63 5.23 -14.12
N ALA A 30 -5.14 4.07 -14.54
CA ALA A 30 -5.53 3.46 -15.81
C ALA A 30 -6.97 2.90 -15.81
N VAL A 31 -7.58 2.71 -14.63
CA VAL A 31 -9.00 2.38 -14.46
C VAL A 31 -9.72 3.55 -13.79
N ALA A 32 -10.95 3.82 -14.20
CA ALA A 32 -11.70 5.01 -13.79
C ALA A 32 -11.92 5.07 -12.27
N GLU A 33 -12.13 3.92 -11.64
CA GLU A 33 -12.31 3.76 -10.19
C GLU A 33 -11.08 4.18 -9.39
N CYS A 34 -9.90 4.15 -10.01
CA CYS A 34 -8.65 4.57 -9.38
C CYS A 34 -8.37 6.07 -9.50
N VAL A 35 -9.12 6.82 -10.32
CA VAL A 35 -8.90 8.26 -10.48
C VAL A 35 -9.14 9.02 -9.17
N PRO A 36 -10.30 8.88 -8.48
CA PRO A 36 -10.55 9.62 -7.24
C PRO A 36 -9.58 9.34 -6.08
N PRO A 37 -9.26 8.07 -5.71
CA PRO A 37 -8.37 7.81 -4.59
C PRO A 37 -6.92 8.27 -4.86
N MET A 38 -6.45 8.18 -6.11
CA MET A 38 -5.12 8.65 -6.50
C MET A 38 -5.02 10.18 -6.53
N GLN A 39 -6.05 10.89 -6.99
CA GLN A 39 -6.09 12.35 -6.88
C GLN A 39 -6.02 12.82 -5.42
N ARG A 40 -6.80 12.19 -4.52
CA ARG A 40 -6.71 12.46 -3.07
C ARG A 40 -5.30 12.22 -2.53
N LEU A 41 -4.59 11.20 -3.02
CA LEU A 41 -3.19 10.96 -2.66
C LEU A 41 -2.27 12.10 -3.13
N TYR A 42 -2.34 12.48 -4.39
CA TYR A 42 -1.50 13.55 -4.94
C TYR A 42 -1.72 14.88 -4.20
N ASP A 43 -2.98 15.20 -3.90
CA ASP A 43 -3.33 16.37 -3.10
C ASP A 43 -2.78 16.28 -1.68
N ALA A 44 -2.85 15.11 -1.04
CA ALA A 44 -2.31 14.91 0.30
C ALA A 44 -0.78 15.02 0.32
N MET A 45 -0.09 14.42 -0.66
CA MET A 45 1.37 14.51 -0.82
C MET A 45 1.88 15.94 -1.03
N SER A 46 1.06 16.81 -1.61
CA SER A 46 1.42 18.24 -1.79
C SER A 46 1.46 19.02 -0.46
N ARG A 47 0.86 18.48 0.61
CA ARG A 47 0.75 19.17 1.90
C ARG A 47 2.01 18.99 2.72
N LYS A 48 2.46 20.06 3.38
CA LYS A 48 3.56 19.99 4.34
C LYS A 48 3.21 19.02 5.47
N GLY A 49 4.14 18.13 5.81
CA GLY A 49 3.98 17.16 6.88
C GLY A 49 3.25 15.88 6.50
N PHE A 50 2.88 15.70 5.22
CA PHE A 50 2.39 14.42 4.75
C PHE A 50 3.48 13.35 4.88
N GLN A 51 3.13 12.20 5.43
CA GLN A 51 3.99 11.03 5.54
C GLN A 51 3.24 9.82 4.98
N TRP A 52 3.80 9.20 3.96
CA TRP A 52 3.32 7.91 3.48
C TRP A 52 3.91 6.80 4.35
N PRO A 53 3.21 5.68 4.57
CA PRO A 53 3.79 4.53 5.25
C PRO A 53 5.08 4.08 4.56
N THR A 54 6.19 4.11 5.30
CA THR A 54 7.49 3.60 4.86
C THR A 54 7.75 2.26 5.52
N CYS A 55 8.32 1.32 4.78
CA CYS A 55 8.85 0.08 5.32
C CYS A 55 10.35 0.03 4.97
N ASP A 56 11.23 -0.23 5.92
CA ASP A 56 12.69 -0.28 5.67
C ASP A 56 13.07 -1.32 4.61
N LEU A 57 12.23 -2.35 4.45
CA LEU A 57 12.38 -3.41 3.44
C LEU A 57 11.82 -3.02 2.07
N ALA A 58 11.03 -1.95 1.97
CA ALA A 58 10.59 -1.42 0.68
C ALA A 58 11.79 -0.73 0.04
N GLY A 59 12.48 -1.46 -0.85
CA GLY A 59 13.68 -0.98 -1.53
C GLY A 59 13.50 0.39 -2.18
N LYS A 60 14.59 1.14 -2.26
CA LYS A 60 14.62 2.41 -3.01
C LYS A 60 14.53 2.13 -4.52
N PRO A 61 13.94 3.03 -5.32
CA PRO A 61 13.90 2.89 -6.78
C PRO A 61 15.25 3.25 -7.42
N ASP A 62 16.37 2.78 -6.88
CA ASP A 62 17.64 2.77 -7.61
C ASP A 62 17.73 1.45 -8.40
N THR A 63 17.65 1.60 -9.73
CA THR A 63 17.67 0.60 -10.80
C THR A 63 16.40 -0.25 -11.00
N PRO A 64 15.76 -0.21 -12.19
CA PRO A 64 14.74 -1.18 -12.58
C PRO A 64 15.37 -2.58 -12.58
N LYS A 65 15.07 -3.38 -11.55
CA LYS A 65 15.28 -4.82 -11.66
C LYS A 65 14.23 -5.34 -12.63
N PRO A 66 14.59 -6.07 -13.70
CA PRO A 66 13.59 -6.69 -14.55
C PRO A 66 12.69 -7.53 -13.66
N PHE A 67 11.38 -7.31 -13.75
CA PHE A 67 10.41 -8.18 -13.11
C PHE A 67 10.50 -9.54 -13.80
N LYS A 68 11.37 -10.39 -13.28
CA LYS A 68 11.38 -11.80 -13.61
C LYS A 68 10.17 -12.37 -12.88
N LEU A 69 9.23 -12.91 -13.65
CA LEU A 69 8.24 -13.84 -13.12
C LEU A 69 8.98 -15.14 -12.82
N ASP A 70 9.90 -15.10 -11.86
CA ASP A 70 10.36 -16.31 -11.22
C ASP A 70 9.16 -16.81 -10.41
N ALA A 71 8.85 -18.11 -10.48
CA ALA A 71 7.80 -18.72 -9.67
C ALA A 71 7.95 -18.18 -8.25
N ARG A 72 6.97 -17.36 -7.82
CA ARG A 72 7.08 -16.48 -6.64
C ARG A 72 7.74 -17.25 -5.50
N PRO A 73 8.91 -16.82 -4.98
CA PRO A 73 9.30 -17.25 -3.65
C PRO A 73 8.11 -16.88 -2.77
N GLN A 74 7.48 -17.88 -2.19
CA GLN A 74 6.37 -17.65 -1.28
C GLN A 74 6.87 -16.63 -0.27
N VAL A 75 6.21 -15.47 -0.21
CA VAL A 75 6.34 -14.60 0.95
C VAL A 75 6.13 -15.55 2.14
N PRO A 76 7.03 -15.65 3.12
CA PRO A 76 6.77 -16.43 4.32
C PRO A 76 5.69 -15.69 5.10
N GLY A 77 4.48 -15.73 4.55
CA GLY A 77 3.28 -15.33 5.20
C GLY A 77 2.90 -16.51 6.08
N ASN A 78 2.87 -16.27 7.38
CA ASN A 78 1.66 -16.66 8.08
C ASN A 78 0.52 -15.82 7.49
N LEU A 79 0.08 -16.16 6.28
CA LEU A 79 -1.29 -15.89 5.85
C LEU A 79 -2.13 -16.80 6.74
N ALA A 80 -2.56 -16.26 7.88
CA ALA A 80 -3.74 -16.78 8.51
C ALA A 80 -4.83 -16.87 7.41
N PRO A 81 -5.54 -18.00 7.29
CA PRO A 81 -6.61 -18.10 6.31
C PRO A 81 -7.62 -16.99 6.60
N GLN A 82 -7.76 -16.07 5.65
CA GLN A 82 -8.85 -15.11 5.64
C GLN A 82 -10.12 -15.91 5.33
N THR A 83 -10.69 -16.56 6.33
CA THR A 83 -12.02 -17.15 6.22
C THR A 83 -13.01 -16.02 6.02
N THR A 84 -13.56 -15.91 4.82
CA THR A 84 -14.82 -15.22 4.60
C THR A 84 -15.69 -16.18 3.80
N GLY A 85 -16.72 -16.69 4.46
CA GLY A 85 -17.62 -17.69 3.90
C GLY A 85 -18.38 -17.16 2.70
N GLN A 86 -18.51 -17.98 1.65
CA GLN A 86 -19.61 -18.92 1.45
C GLN A 86 -19.16 -19.99 0.45
#